data_AF-A0A2T7G3M3-F1
#
_entry.id   AF-A0A2T7G3M3-F1
#
_cell.length_a   1.000
_cell.length_b   1.000
_cell.length_c   1.000
_cell.angle_alpha   90.00
_cell.angle_beta   90.00
_cell.angle_gamma   90.00
#
_symmetry.space_group_name_H-M   'P 1'
#
loop_
_entity.id
_entity.type
_entity.pdbx_description
1 polymer ?
#
loop_
_entity_poly.entity_id
_entity_poly.type
_entity_poly.pdbx_seq_one_letter_code
_entity_poly.pdbx_strand_id
1 'polypeptide(L)' 'MGTAGLTSARLLAHRVDITLSDGRRVVVEGSTALSSVVGLVQGLMA' A
#
# COMPACT_ATOMS: atom_id res chain seq x y z
N MET A 1 -0.80 8.32 -28.80
CA MET A 1 -2.13 7.70 -28.90
C MET A 1 -2.31 6.79 -27.69
N GLY A 2 -3.17 7.17 -26.73
CA GLY A 2 -3.46 6.47 -25.45
C GLY A 2 -2.32 6.59 -24.43
N THR A 3 -2.46 7.22 -23.26
CA THR A 3 -3.51 7.02 -22.26
C THR A 3 -3.90 8.36 -21.64
N ALA A 4 -4.89 9.02 -22.25
CA ALA A 4 -5.59 10.10 -21.60
C ALA A 4 -6.16 9.59 -20.26
N GLY A 5 -5.80 10.28 -19.17
CA GLY A 5 -6.47 10.27 -17.88
C GLY A 5 -7.15 8.96 -17.49
N LEU A 6 -6.38 7.99 -16.99
CA LEU A 6 -6.91 7.19 -15.89
C LEU A 6 -7.02 8.19 -14.73
N THR A 7 -8.18 8.84 -14.61
CA THR A 7 -8.59 9.50 -13.38
C THR A 7 -8.13 8.61 -12.25
N SER A 8 -7.19 9.11 -11.46
CA SER A 8 -6.48 8.38 -10.43
C SER A 8 -7.51 7.78 -9.48
N ALA A 9 -8.03 6.60 -9.82
CA ALA A 9 -8.96 5.90 -8.98
C ALA A 9 -8.14 5.57 -7.75
N ARG A 10 -8.44 6.28 -6.65
CA ARG A 10 -7.70 6.15 -5.41
C ARG A 10 -7.90 4.71 -4.96
N LEU A 11 -6.92 3.86 -5.26
CA LEU A 11 -6.96 2.46 -4.86
C LEU A 11 -6.94 2.42 -3.35
N LEU A 12 -8.02 1.91 -2.77
CA LEU A 12 -8.16 1.70 -1.35
C LEU A 12 -7.86 0.23 -1.07
N ALA A 13 -7.00 0.00 -0.09
CA ALA A 13 -6.80 -1.29 0.52
C ALA A 13 -7.62 -1.35 1.81
N HIS A 14 -8.28 -2.48 2.06
CA HIS A 14 -9.08 -2.68 3.28
C HIS A 14 -8.33 -3.46 4.35
N ARG A 15 -7.51 -4.43 3.92
CA ARG A 15 -6.63 -5.19 4.78
C ARG A 15 -5.36 -5.51 4.01
N VAL A 16 -4.22 -5.10 4.55
CA VAL A 16 -2.92 -5.45 3.98
C VAL A 16 -2.13 -6.20 5.02
N ASP A 17 -1.61 -7.35 4.60
CA ASP A 17 -0.71 -8.16 5.40
C ASP A 17 0.70 -8.05 4.87
N ILE A 18 1.64 -7.68 5.75
CA ILE A 18 3.04 -7.54 5.41
C ILE A 18 3.83 -8.47 6.31
N THR A 19 4.41 -9.51 5.71
CA THR A 19 5.38 -10.37 6.38
C THR A 19 6.77 -9.80 6.16
N LEU A 20 7.47 -9.55 7.25
CA LEU A 20 8.86 -9.09 7.23
C LEU A 20 9.79 -10.29 7.26
N SER A 21 10.97 -10.15 6.65
CA SER A 21 11.97 -11.22 6.59
C SER A 21 12.50 -11.64 7.97
N ASP A 22 12.36 -10.78 8.98
CA ASP A 22 12.70 -11.09 10.38
C ASP A 22 11.62 -11.91 11.11
N GLY A 23 10.58 -12.33 10.40
CA GLY A 23 9.47 -13.11 10.94
C GLY A 23 8.38 -12.28 11.62
N ARG A 24 8.54 -10.96 11.72
CA ARG A 24 7.47 -10.07 12.21
C ARG A 24 6.40 -9.84 11.14
N ARG A 25 5.26 -9.35 11.59
CA ARG A 25 4.08 -9.11 10.76
C ARG A 25 3.53 -7.71 11.04
N VAL A 26 3.21 -6.98 9.99
CA VAL A 26 2.49 -5.71 10.06
C VAL A 26 1.15 -5.89 9.36
N VAL A 27 0.06 -5.52 10.06
CA VAL A 27 -1.30 -5.58 9.52
C VAL A 27 -1.82 -4.15 9.43
N VAL A 28 -2.23 -3.74 8.23
CA VAL A 28 -2.98 -2.50 8.02
C VAL A 28 -4.44 -2.88 7.90
N GLU A 29 -5.28 -2.37 8.82
CA GLU A 29 -6.72 -2.62 8.82
C GLU A 29 -7.50 -1.32 8.58
N GLY A 30 -8.63 -1.45 7.89
CA GLY A 30 -9.47 -0.32 7.52
C GLY A 30 -9.09 0.28 6.17
N SER A 31 -9.99 1.12 5.64
CA SER A 31 -9.85 1.71 4.32
C SER A 31 -8.66 2.67 4.26
N THR A 32 -7.61 2.26 3.58
CA THR A 32 -6.33 2.97 3.49
C THR A 32 -5.95 3.17 2.02
N ALA A 33 -5.40 4.33 1.67
CA ALA A 33 -4.88 4.52 0.32
C ALA A 33 -3.70 3.57 0.05
N LEU A 34 -3.71 2.87 -1.08
CA LEU A 34 -2.63 1.94 -1.44
C LEU A 34 -1.27 2.64 -1.50
N SER A 35 -1.22 3.91 -1.88
CA SER A 35 0.00 4.73 -1.84
C SER A 35 0.56 4.90 -0.42
N SER A 36 -0.29 5.01 0.61
CA SER A 36 0.13 5.06 2.01
C SER A 36 0.76 3.75 2.46
N VAL A 37 0.23 2.61 1.99
CA VAL A 37 0.81 1.29 2.26
C VAL A 37 2.20 1.16 1.61
N VAL A 38 2.37 1.65 0.38
CA VAL A 38 3.69 1.69 -0.27
C VAL A 38 4.67 2.56 0.51
N GLY A 39 4.24 3.74 0.98
CA GLY A 39 5.07 4.61 1.82
C GLY A 39 5.46 3.97 3.16
N LEU A 40 4.55 3.21 3.78
CA LEU A 40 4.87 2.42 4.97
C LEU A 40 5.98 1.40 4.69
N VAL A 41 5.88 0.62 3.61
CA VAL A 41 6.91 -0.37 3.25
C VAL A 41 8.25 0.31 3.00
N GLN A 42 8.26 1.46 2.32
CA GLN A 42 9.47 2.24 2.12
C GLN A 42 10.11 2.69 3.44
N GLY A 43 9.32 3.13 4.42
CA GLY A 43 9.82 3.51 5.74
C GLY A 43 10.34 2.35 6.59
N LEU A 44 9.86 1.13 6.37
CA LEU A 44 10.36 -0.08 7.06
C LEU A 44 11.70 -0.57 6.50
N MET A 45 12.10 -0.11 5.30
CA MET A 45 13.35 -0.49 4.64
C MET A 45 14.52 0.45 4.96
N ALA A 46 14.27 1.54 5.70
CA ALA A 46 15.29 2.50 6.15
C ALA A 46 15.91 2.05 7.48
#